data_AF-A0A1X3FQ22-F1
#
_entry.id   AF-A0A1X3FQ22-F1
#
_cell.length_a   1.000
_cell.length_b   1.000
_cell.length_c   1.000
_cell.angle_alpha   90.00
_cell.angle_beta   90.00
_cell.angle_gamma   90.00
#
_symmetry.space_group_name_H-M   'P 1'
#
loop_
_entity.id
_entity.type
_entity.pdbx_description
1 polymer ?
#
loop_
_entity_poly.entity_id
_entity_poly.type
_entity_poly.pdbx_seq_one_letter_code
_entity_poly.pdbx_strand_id
1 'polypeptide(L)' 'MVDAIDIAIRKYKESNERVIAAAQKRYTRYKKLADKAKTPAQKKSAERNMEVVIFTLQDQQERFKKTMAKLKK' A
#
# COMPACT_ATOMS: atom_id res chain seq x y z
N MET A 1 6.79 -16.54 -28.28
CA MET A 1 6.38 -17.15 -27.01
C MET A 1 6.67 -16.14 -25.92
N VAL A 2 5.68 -15.75 -25.10
CA VAL A 2 5.93 -14.89 -23.94
C VAL A 2 6.48 -15.80 -22.83
N ASP A 3 7.62 -15.44 -22.25
CA ASP A 3 8.26 -16.22 -21.19
C ASP A 3 7.32 -16.33 -19.97
N ALA A 4 7.27 -17.50 -19.34
CA ALA A 4 6.51 -17.71 -18.11
C ALA A 4 6.94 -16.74 -17.00
N ILE A 5 8.22 -16.34 -17.00
CA ILE A 5 8.79 -15.35 -16.07
C ILE A 5 8.19 -13.96 -16.34
N ASP A 6 8.03 -13.55 -17.59
CA ASP A 6 7.42 -12.27 -17.96
C ASP A 6 5.95 -12.19 -17.51
N ILE A 7 5.21 -13.29 -17.67
CA ILE A 7 3.82 -13.39 -17.19
C ILE A 7 3.75 -13.25 -15.67
N ALA A 8 4.66 -13.89 -14.93
CA ALA A 8 4.73 -13.80 -13.48
C ALA A 8 5.06 -12.38 -13.01
N ILE A 9 6.04 -11.73 -13.66
CA ILE A 9 6.41 -10.33 -13.39
C ILE A 9 5.21 -9.40 -13.61
N ARG A 10 4.47 -9.56 -14.71
CA ARG A 10 3.28 -8.75 -15.00
C ARG A 10 2.21 -8.90 -13.92
N LYS A 11 1.86 -10.13 -13.55
CA LYS A 11 0.88 -10.40 -12.48
C LYS A 11 1.30 -9.79 -11.14
N TYR A 12 2.60 -9.83 -10.84
CA TYR A 12 3.12 -9.25 -9.61
C TYR A 12 3.03 -7.72 -9.58
N LYS A 13 3.32 -7.05 -10.71
CA LYS A 13 3.12 -5.60 -10.87
C LYS A 13 1.65 -5.21 -10.69
N GLU A 14 0.74 -5.91 -11.36
CA GLU A 14 -0.71 -5.67 -11.22
C GLU A 14 -1.18 -5.86 -9.76
N SER A 15 -0.67 -6.88 -9.08
CA SER A 15 -0.96 -7.09 -7.66
C SER A 15 -0.44 -5.94 -6.78
N ASN A 16 0.76 -5.43 -7.04
CA ASN A 16 1.32 -4.30 -6.30
C ASN A 16 0.52 -3.01 -6.52
N GLU A 17 0.05 -2.77 -7.75
CA GLU A 17 -0.83 -1.63 -8.05
C GLU A 17 -2.16 -1.69 -7.29
N ARG A 18 -2.77 -2.87 -7.20
CA ARG A 18 -4.00 -3.08 -6.40
C ARG A 18 -3.77 -2.79 -4.92
N VAL A 19 -2.62 -3.19 -4.39
CA VAL A 19 -2.20 -2.92 -3.01
C VAL A 19 -2.07 -1.40 -2.78
N ILE A 20 -1.38 -0.68 -3.68
CA ILE A 20 -1.23 0.78 -3.60
C ILE A 20 -2.60 1.45 -3.63
N ALA A 21 -3.47 1.07 -4.56
CA ALA A 21 -4.82 1.64 -4.67
C ALA A 21 -5.66 1.37 -3.41
N ALA A 22 -5.55 0.18 -2.81
CA ALA A 22 -6.23 -0.13 -1.56
C ALA A 22 -5.70 0.69 -0.38
N ALA A 23 -4.38 0.88 -0.28
CA ALA A 23 -3.76 1.72 0.74
C ALA A 23 -4.21 3.19 0.61
N GLN A 24 -4.22 3.73 -0.61
CA GLN A 24 -4.74 5.08 -0.87
C GLN A 24 -6.19 5.24 -0.42
N LYS A 25 -7.08 4.30 -0.78
CA LYS A 25 -8.49 4.32 -0.35
C LYS A 25 -8.63 4.33 1.18
N ARG A 26 -7.86 3.49 1.88
CA ARG A 26 -7.85 3.43 3.36
C ARG A 26 -7.34 4.73 3.97
N TYR A 27 -6.22 5.26 3.45
CA TYR A 27 -5.65 6.52 3.90
C TYR A 27 -6.66 7.67 3.73
N THR A 28 -7.29 7.80 2.57
CA THR A 28 -8.31 8.83 2.33
C THR A 28 -9.49 8.69 3.28
N ARG A 29 -9.93 7.46 3.60
CA ARG A 29 -11.00 7.23 4.58
C ARG A 29 -10.60 7.74 5.96
N TYR A 30 -9.41 7.39 6.44
CA TYR A 30 -8.95 7.85 7.75
C TYR A 30 -8.69 9.35 7.79
N LYS A 31 -8.17 9.94 6.72
CA LYS A 31 -8.05 11.40 6.57
C LYS A 31 -9.41 12.09 6.76
N LYS A 32 -10.45 11.62 6.05
CA LYS A 32 -11.82 12.14 6.23
C LYS A 32 -12.34 12.00 7.66
N LEU A 33 -11.96 10.95 8.38
CA LEU A 33 -12.34 10.75 9.78
C LEU A 33 -11.58 11.71 10.72
N ALA A 34 -10.30 11.96 10.46
CA ALA A 34 -9.51 12.94 11.20
C ALA A 34 -10.04 14.36 10.98
N ASP A 35 -10.35 14.71 9.72
CA ASP A 35 -10.87 16.02 9.33
C ASP A 35 -12.26 16.31 9.92
N LYS A 36 -13.07 15.26 10.15
CA LYS A 36 -14.45 15.36 10.71
C LYS A 36 -14.55 14.89 12.16
N ALA A 37 -13.44 14.76 12.86
CA ALA A 37 -13.43 14.27 14.24
C ALA A 37 -14.14 15.25 15.18
N LYS A 38 -15.00 14.73 16.07
CA LYS A 38 -15.71 15.54 17.08
C LYS A 38 -14.91 15.69 18.37
N THR A 39 -13.91 14.84 18.57
CA THR A 39 -13.05 14.87 19.75
C THR A 39 -11.57 14.72 19.38
N PRO A 40 -10.64 15.25 20.20
CA PRO A 40 -9.21 15.04 20.00
C PRO A 40 -8.81 13.56 19.97
N ALA A 41 -9.48 12.72 20.77
CA ALA A 41 -9.24 11.28 20.80
C ALA A 41 -9.59 10.60 19.46
N GLN A 42 -10.71 11.00 18.83
CA GLN A 42 -11.10 10.50 17.51
C GLN A 42 -10.10 10.91 16.43
N LYS A 43 -9.65 12.18 16.46
CA LYS A 43 -8.65 12.69 15.51
C LYS A 43 -7.34 11.91 15.62
N LYS A 44 -6.82 11.75 16.84
CA LYS A 44 -5.58 11.00 17.11
C LYS A 44 -5.68 9.53 16.69
N SER A 45 -6.85 8.91 16.90
CA SER A 45 -7.09 7.53 16.45
C SER A 45 -7.05 7.41 14.92
N ALA A 46 -7.70 8.34 14.21
CA ALA A 46 -7.69 8.37 12.75
C ALA A 46 -6.29 8.62 12.18
N GLU A 47 -5.52 9.56 12.77
CA GLU A 47 -4.13 9.83 12.40
C GLU A 47 -3.23 8.59 12.60
N ARG A 48 -3.34 7.91 13.74
CA ARG A 48 -2.62 6.65 13.98
C ARG A 48 -2.94 5.59 12.93
N ASN A 49 -4.21 5.49 12.51
CA ASN A 49 -4.59 4.56 11.46
C ASN A 49 -4.00 4.96 10.09
N MET A 50 -3.83 6.25 9.80
CA MET A 50 -3.13 6.72 8.61
C MET A 50 -1.65 6.31 8.63
N GLU A 51 -0.98 6.46 9.78
CA GLU A 51 0.41 6.02 9.96
C GLU A 51 0.56 4.51 9.71
N VAL A 52 -0.33 3.69 10.30
CA VAL A 52 -0.34 2.23 10.09
C VAL A 52 -0.47 1.87 8.62
N VAL A 53 -1.34 2.57 7.87
CA VAL A 53 -1.49 2.35 6.43
C VAL A 53 -0.21 2.67 5.67
N ILE A 54 0.48 3.77 6.02
CA ILE A 54 1.75 4.16 5.40
C ILE A 54 2.83 3.13 5.70
N PHE A 55 3.03 2.75 6.96
CA PHE A 55 4.05 1.77 7.34
C PHE A 55 3.83 0.41 6.68
N THR A 56 2.59 -0.06 6.62
CA THR A 56 2.24 -1.30 5.94
C THR A 56 2.55 -1.22 4.44
N LEU A 57 2.22 -0.09 3.80
CA LEU A 57 2.51 0.11 2.39
C LEU A 57 4.02 0.15 2.13
N GLN A 58 4.79 0.81 3.00
CA GLN A 58 6.25 0.88 2.89
C GLN A 58 6.89 -0.52 2.96
N ASP A 59 6.53 -1.35 3.95
CA ASP A 59 7.03 -2.74 4.05
C ASP A 59 6.70 -3.55 2.79
N GLN A 60 5.47 -3.43 2.28
CA GLN A 60 5.06 -4.11 1.05
C GLN A 60 5.84 -3.62 -0.18
N GLN A 61 6.07 -2.30 -0.31
CA GLN A 61 6.88 -1.75 -1.41
C GLN A 61 8.34 -2.20 -1.31
N GLU A 62 8.90 -2.32 -0.11
CA GLU A 62 10.26 -2.81 0.08
C GLU A 62 10.39 -4.27 -0.36
N ARG A 63 9.45 -5.12 0.05
CA ARG A 63 9.38 -6.52 -0.40
C ARG A 63 9.23 -6.63 -1.91
N PHE A 64 8.35 -5.81 -2.51
CA PHE A 64 8.18 -5.75 -3.96
C PHE A 64 9.48 -5.40 -4.68
N LYS A 65 10.19 -4.35 -4.23
CA LYS A 65 11.49 -3.95 -4.79
C LYS A 65 12.53 -5.06 -4.69
N LYS A 66 12.64 -5.72 -3.53
CA LYS A 66 13.56 -6.85 -3.31
C LYS A 66 13.26 -8.02 -4.25
N THR A 67 12.00 -8.39 -4.42
CA THR A 67 11.57 -9.46 -5.34
C THR A 67 11.89 -9.10 -6.79
N MET A 68 11.55 -7.88 -7.22
CA MET A 68 11.83 -7.43 -8.59
C MET A 68 13.33 -7.34 -8.90
N ALA A 69 14.17 -7.01 -7.92
CA ALA A 69 15.62 -7.01 -8.08
C ALA A 69 16.19 -8.43 -8.27
N LYS A 70 15.61 -9.44 -7.59
CA LYS A 70 16.00 -10.85 -7.76
C LYS A 70 15.62 -11.41 -9.13
N LEU A 71 14.48 -10.99 -9.68
CA LEU A 71 13.99 -11.46 -10.98
C LEU A 71 14.71 -10.83 -12.19
N LYS A 72 15.51 -9.78 -11.97
CA LYS A 72 16.35 -9.14 -13.00
C LYS A 72 17.79 -9.67 -13.03
N LYS A 73 18.14 -10.57 -12.10
CA LYS A 73 19.41 -11.31 -12.09
C LYS A 73 19.21 -12.65 -12.76
#